data_AF-A0A4R3K2C9-F1
#
_entry.id   AF-A0A4R3K2C9-F1
#
_cell.length_a   1.000
_cell.length_b   1.000
_cell.length_c   1.000
_cell.angle_alpha   90.00
_cell.angle_beta   90.00
_cell.angle_gamma   90.00
#
_symmetry.space_group_name_H-M   'P 1'
#
loop_
_entity.id
_entity.type
_entity.pdbx_description
1 polymer ?
#
loop_
_entity_poly.entity_id
_entity_poly.type
_entity_poly.pdbx_seq_one_letter_code
_entity_poly.pdbx_strand_id
1 'polypeptide(L)'
;MKSILVIQDGGRPNGNTVQLVDAFINGVRYAGHKVEIVSLLRTEVKGCVGCNACRYGKPCIQKEALFIERFYCIAEEDKNPPLGRYEKYPLLGNLGLSRAIMGS
;
A
#
# COMPACT_ATOMS: atom_id res chain seq x y z
N MET A 1 -20.21 -3.82 1.99
CA MET A 1 -19.16 -3.08 2.75
C MET A 1 -17.81 -3.40 2.12
N LYS A 2 -17.03 -2.39 1.71
CA LYS A 2 -15.69 -2.56 1.13
C LYS A 2 -14.63 -1.84 1.97
N SER A 3 -13.39 -2.29 1.92
CA SER A 3 -12.23 -1.62 2.52
C SER A 3 -11.42 -0.94 1.41
N ILE A 4 -11.27 0.38 1.51
CA ILE A 4 -10.61 1.21 0.50
C ILE A 4 -9.33 1.81 1.11
N LEU A 5 -8.20 1.66 0.43
CA LEU A 5 -6.95 2.31 0.80
C LEU A 5 -6.73 3.52 -0.12
N VAL A 6 -6.54 4.70 0.47
CA VAL A 6 -6.18 5.94 -0.25
C VAL A 6 -4.71 6.24 0.00
N ILE A 7 -3.97 6.41 -1.09
CA ILE A 7 -2.56 6.81 -1.05
C ILE A 7 -2.53 8.28 -1.44
N GLN A 8 -2.11 9.12 -0.50
CA GLN A 8 -1.95 10.53 -0.78
C GLN A 8 -0.48 10.85 -0.97
N ASP A 9 -0.08 11.00 -2.22
CA ASP A 9 1.22 11.57 -2.57
C ASP A 9 1.10 13.10 -2.69
N GLY A 10 1.88 13.81 -1.90
CA GLY A 10 1.87 15.27 -1.91
C GLY A 10 0.61 15.95 -1.36
N GLY A 11 0.49 17.24 -1.68
CA GLY A 11 -0.58 18.12 -1.22
C GLY A 11 -0.15 19.05 -0.09
N ARG A 12 -0.22 20.37 -0.32
CA ARG A 12 -0.07 21.35 0.77
C ARG A 12 -1.23 21.18 1.76
N PRO A 13 -1.03 21.47 3.06
CA PRO A 13 -2.16 21.59 3.99
C PRO A 13 -3.23 22.50 3.39
N ASN A 14 -4.48 22.05 3.38
CA ASN A 14 -5.63 22.73 2.76
C ASN A 14 -5.52 22.97 1.23
N GLY A 15 -4.59 22.32 0.55
CA GLY A 15 -4.45 22.40 -0.91
C GLY A 15 -5.46 21.51 -1.65
N ASN A 16 -5.52 21.68 -2.97
CA ASN A 16 -6.50 21.00 -3.84
C ASN A 16 -6.50 19.48 -3.68
N THR A 17 -5.32 18.85 -3.61
CA THR A 17 -5.19 17.38 -3.46
C THR A 17 -5.82 16.90 -2.15
N VAL A 18 -5.56 17.60 -1.04
CA VAL A 18 -6.12 17.24 0.28
C VAL A 18 -7.65 17.35 0.24
N GLN A 19 -8.17 18.45 -0.30
CA GLN A 19 -9.61 18.68 -0.39
C GLN A 19 -10.31 17.63 -1.28
N LEU A 20 -9.68 17.24 -2.40
CA LEU A 20 -10.21 16.20 -3.28
C LEU A 20 -10.24 14.83 -2.58
N VAL A 21 -9.16 14.49 -1.88
CA VAL A 21 -9.06 13.24 -1.10
C VAL A 21 -10.12 13.22 0.00
N ASP A 22 -10.31 14.33 0.72
CA ASP A 22 -11.32 14.45 1.77
C ASP A 22 -12.74 14.28 1.21
N ALA A 23 -13.05 14.91 0.07
CA ALA A 23 -14.34 14.76 -0.60
C ALA A 23 -14.62 13.30 -1.00
N PHE A 24 -13.63 12.61 -1.56
CA PHE A 24 -13.73 11.19 -1.90
C PHE A 24 -13.99 10.34 -0.66
N ILE A 25 -13.21 10.54 0.41
CA ILE A 25 -13.35 9.82 1.69
C ILE A 25 -14.73 10.01 2.29
N ASN A 26 -15.26 11.23 2.25
CA ASN A 26 -16.60 11.52 2.74
C ASN A 26 -17.65 10.73 1.94
N GLY A 27 -17.53 10.68 0.61
CA GLY A 27 -18.40 9.85 -0.23
C GLY A 27 -18.31 8.35 0.09
N VAL A 28 -17.10 7.84 0.29
CA VAL A 28 -16.85 6.43 0.68
C VAL A 28 -17.49 6.11 2.03
N ARG A 29 -17.30 6.96 3.03
CA ARG A 29 -17.90 6.79 4.37
C ARG A 29 -19.42 6.87 4.32
N TYR A 30 -19.96 7.83 3.57
CA TYR A 30 -21.40 7.99 3.35
C TYR A 30 -22.03 6.73 2.73
N ALA A 31 -21.34 6.09 1.78
CA ALA A 31 -21.76 4.82 1.18
C ALA A 31 -21.61 3.59 2.11
N GLY A 32 -21.22 3.77 3.37
CA GLY A 32 -21.06 2.69 4.34
C GLY A 32 -19.85 1.80 4.07
N HIS A 33 -18.77 2.36 3.52
CA HIS A 33 -17.51 1.67 3.29
C HIS A 33 -16.44 2.12 4.28
N LYS A 34 -15.42 1.29 4.50
CA LYS A 34 -14.26 1.59 5.34
C LYS A 34 -13.17 2.22 4.48
N VAL A 35 -12.46 3.20 5.03
CA VAL A 35 -11.35 3.86 4.34
C VAL A 35 -10.18 4.11 5.27
N GLU A 36 -8.98 3.76 4.81
CA GLU A 36 -7.69 4.06 5.43
C GLU A 36 -6.89 4.98 4.49
N ILE A 37 -6.17 5.95 5.06
CA ILE A 37 -5.34 6.88 4.29
C ILE A 37 -3.87 6.66 4.70
N VAL A 38 -3.00 6.54 3.71
CA VAL A 38 -1.55 6.59 3.92
C VAL A 38 -1.01 7.81 3.17
N SER A 39 -0.44 8.76 3.91
CA SER A 39 0.19 9.96 3.35
C SER A 39 1.69 9.73 3.17
N LEU A 40 2.17 9.89 1.94
CA LEU A 40 3.60 9.79 1.61
C LEU A 40 4.42 10.98 2.11
N LEU A 41 3.78 12.12 2.38
CA LEU A 41 4.45 13.28 2.97
C LEU A 41 4.95 13.02 4.40
N ARG A 42 4.35 12.06 5.11
CA ARG A 42 4.64 11.73 6.50
C ARG A 42 5.28 10.35 6.67
N THR A 43 5.49 9.65 5.56
CA THR A 43 6.04 8.30 5.54
C THR A 43 7.36 8.34 4.77
N GLU A 44 8.46 7.96 5.41
CA GLU A 44 9.73 7.84 4.68
C GLU A 44 9.65 6.66 3.71
N VAL A 45 9.80 6.93 2.42
CA VAL A 45 9.88 5.90 1.38
C VAL A 45 11.24 5.96 0.74
N LYS A 46 12.09 4.98 1.05
CA LYS A 46 13.42 4.84 0.47
C LYS A 46 13.33 4.19 -0.91
N GLY A 47 14.01 4.77 -1.89
CA GLY A 47 14.12 4.18 -3.23
C GLY A 47 14.89 2.85 -3.20
N CYS A 48 14.69 2.01 -4.21
CA CYS A 48 15.46 0.78 -4.35
C CYS A 48 16.94 1.08 -4.57
N VAL A 49 17.82 0.55 -3.71
CA VAL A 49 19.28 0.73 -3.81
C VAL A 49 19.97 -0.24 -4.79
N GLY A 50 19.20 -1.07 -5.50
CA GLY A 50 19.77 -1.98 -6.50
C GLY A 50 20.59 -3.15 -5.93
N CYS A 51 20.31 -3.60 -4.70
CA CYS A 51 21.07 -4.67 -4.04
C CYS A 51 20.92 -6.07 -4.69
N ASN A 52 19.94 -6.27 -5.55
CA ASN A 52 19.60 -7.54 -6.22
C ASN A 52 19.18 -8.71 -5.32
N ALA A 53 18.97 -8.52 -4.01
CA ALA A 53 18.48 -9.60 -3.13
C ALA A 53 17.18 -10.23 -3.65
N CYS A 54 16.21 -9.38 -4.02
CA CYS A 54 14.92 -9.78 -4.56
C CYS A 54 14.98 -10.53 -5.89
N ARG A 55 15.95 -10.19 -6.74
CA ARG A 55 16.22 -10.87 -8.01
C ARG A 55 16.55 -12.35 -7.81
N TYR A 56 17.16 -12.69 -6.68
CA TYR A 56 17.51 -14.07 -6.31
C TYR A 56 16.50 -14.69 -5.33
N GLY A 57 15.28 -14.15 -5.25
CA GLY A 57 14.20 -14.67 -4.43
C GLY A 57 14.40 -14.47 -2.92
N LYS A 58 15.28 -13.55 -2.50
CA LYS A 58 15.45 -13.16 -1.09
C LYS A 58 14.61 -11.91 -0.78
N PRO A 59 14.14 -11.74 0.46
CA PRO A 59 13.41 -10.52 0.86
C PRO A 59 14.24 -9.25 0.68
N CYS A 60 13.55 -8.10 0.64
CA CYS A 60 14.20 -6.79 0.60
C CYS A 60 15.17 -6.62 1.76
N ILE A 61 16.37 -6.10 1.47
CA ILE A 61 17.30 -5.70 2.54
C ILE A 61 16.84 -4.39 3.21
N GLN A 62 16.04 -3.58 2.51
CA GLN A 62 15.51 -2.33 3.04
C GLN A 62 14.22 -2.59 3.82
N LYS A 63 14.35 -3.23 4.99
CA LYS A 63 13.25 -3.60 5.88
C LYS A 63 12.44 -2.42 6.42
N GLU A 64 12.86 -1.18 6.22
CA GLU A 64 12.12 0.03 6.61
C GLU A 64 11.34 0.62 5.43
N ALA A 65 11.60 0.19 4.20
CA ALA A 65 10.84 0.57 3.00
C ALA A 65 9.49 -0.18 2.91
N LEU A 66 8.91 -0.54 4.06
CA LEU A 66 7.69 -1.34 4.23
C LEU A 66 6.41 -0.63 3.77
N PHE A 67 6.50 0.62 3.29
CA PHE A 67 5.40 1.23 2.54
C PHE A 67 4.90 0.24 1.49
N ILE A 68 5.82 -0.44 0.80
CA ILE A 68 5.59 -1.46 -0.20
C ILE A 68 4.83 -2.71 0.34
N GLU A 69 5.04 -3.15 1.58
CA GLU A 69 4.33 -4.33 2.11
C GLU A 69 2.83 -4.11 2.28
N ARG A 70 2.39 -2.88 2.55
CA ARG A 70 0.95 -2.54 2.58
C ARG A 70 0.31 -2.57 1.19
N PHE A 71 1.08 -2.39 0.11
CA PHE A 71 0.59 -2.53 -1.27
C PHE A 71 0.44 -3.97 -1.69
N TYR A 72 1.37 -4.84 -1.29
CA TYR A 72 1.32 -6.23 -1.72
C TYR A 72 0.16 -7.02 -1.10
N CYS A 73 -0.31 -6.64 0.09
CA CYS A 73 -1.51 -7.24 0.68
C CYS A 73 -2.82 -6.94 -0.09
N ILE A 74 -2.81 -5.94 -0.98
CA ILE A 74 -3.96 -5.57 -1.84
C ILE A 74 -3.68 -5.79 -3.33
N ALA A 75 -2.45 -6.15 -3.70
CA ALA A 75 -2.07 -6.39 -5.07
C ALA A 75 -2.57 -7.76 -5.51
N GLU A 76 -3.20 -7.82 -6.69
CA GLU A 76 -3.52 -9.09 -7.34
C GLU A 76 -2.28 -9.63 -8.06
N GLU A 77 -2.14 -10.96 -8.11
CA GLU A 77 -1.05 -11.60 -8.83
C GLU A 77 -1.19 -11.35 -10.34
N ASP A 78 -0.20 -10.71 -10.95
CA ASP A 78 -0.10 -10.57 -12.39
C ASP A 78 0.52 -11.83 -13.00
N LYS A 79 -0.21 -12.51 -13.90
CA LYS A 79 0.26 -13.71 -14.60
C LYS A 79 1.29 -13.42 -15.69
N ASN A 80 1.38 -12.16 -16.15
CA ASN A 80 2.31 -11.71 -17.17
C ASN A 80 2.97 -10.39 -16.72
N PRO A 81 3.72 -10.40 -15.61
CA PRO A 81 4.36 -9.20 -15.12
C PRO A 81 5.37 -8.71 -16.17
N PRO A 82 5.56 -7.38 -16.32
CA PRO A 82 6.66 -6.85 -17.12
C PRO A 82 7.96 -7.53 -16.69
N LEU A 83 8.88 -7.78 -17.62
CA LEU A 83 10.20 -8.33 -17.27
C LEU A 83 11.02 -7.25 -16.55
N GLY A 84 10.82 -7.12 -15.24
CA GLY A 84 11.40 -6.10 -14.37
C GLY A 84 11.85 -6.65 -13.01
N ARG A 85 12.51 -5.80 -12.21
CA ARG A 85 12.98 -6.13 -10.86
C ARG A 85 11.81 -6.15 -9.87
N TYR A 86 10.96 -7.17 -9.94
CA TYR A 86 9.87 -7.36 -8.98
C TYR A 86 10.33 -8.20 -7.80
N GLU A 87 9.94 -7.77 -6.62
CA GLU A 87 10.26 -8.42 -5.37
C GLU A 87 9.21 -9.47 -5.03
N LYS A 88 9.65 -10.71 -4.82
CA LYS A 88 8.80 -11.77 -4.28
C LYS A 88 8.71 -11.56 -2.78
N TYR A 89 7.62 -10.99 -2.31
CA TYR A 89 7.31 -10.96 -0.88
C TYR A 89 6.58 -12.24 -0.48
N PRO A 90 6.93 -12.87 0.66
CA PRO A 90 6.11 -13.92 1.23
C PRO A 90 4.75 -13.30 1.59
N LEU A 91 3.67 -13.85 1.02
CA LEU A 91 2.31 -13.50 1.44
C LEU A 91 2.23 -13.65 2.96
N LEU A 92 1.92 -12.56 3.66
CA LEU A 92 1.87 -12.50 5.11
C LEU A 92 0.64 -13.27 5.64
N GLY A 93 0.71 -14.60 5.57
CA GLY A 93 -0.24 -15.50 6.23
C GLY A 93 -0.14 -15.47 7.76
N ASN A 94 0.88 -14.81 8.33
CA ASN A 94 1.24 -14.95 9.75
C ASN A 94 1.27 -13.66 10.59
N LEU A 95 0.90 -12.48 10.06
CA LEU A 95 0.85 -11.25 10.88
C LEU A 95 -0.50 -10.99 11.60
N GLY A 96 -1.40 -11.97 11.70
CA GLY A 96 -2.63 -11.82 12.49
C GLY A 96 -3.61 -10.75 11.98
N LEU A 97 -3.35 -10.14 10.82
CA LEU A 97 -4.24 -9.20 10.13
C LEU A 97 -5.45 -9.91 9.48
N SER A 98 -5.48 -11.24 9.50
CA SER A 98 -6.60 -12.05 8.99
C SER A 98 -7.93 -11.77 9.69
N ARG A 99 -7.92 -11.18 10.90
CA ARG A 99 -9.16 -10.85 11.63
C ARG A 99 -9.74 -9.47 11.37
N ALA A 100 -8.99 -8.53 10.77
CA ALA A 100 -9.50 -7.17 10.53
C ALA A 100 -10.24 -7.04 9.19
N ILE A 101 -10.05 -7.99 8.27
CA ILE A 101 -10.57 -7.91 6.89
C ILE A 101 -11.48 -9.10 6.53
N MET A 102 -11.41 -10.22 7.25
CA MET A 102 -12.42 -11.28 7.09
C MET A 102 -13.57 -11.05 8.05
N GLY A 103 -14.63 -10.43 7.56
CA GLY A 103 -15.92 -10.44 8.22
C GLY A 103 -16.49 -11.86 8.22
N SER A 104 -16.57 -12.45 9.40
CA SER A 104 -17.57 -13.41 9.88
C SER A 104 -17.48 -13.43 11.40
#